data_AF-A0A5N4ECW1-F1
#
_entry.id   AF-A0A5N4ECW1-F1
#
_cell.length_a   1.000
_cell.length_b   1.000
_cell.length_c   1.000
_cell.angle_alpha   90.00
_cell.angle_beta   90.00
_cell.angle_gamma   90.00
#
_symmetry.space_group_name_H-M   'P 1'
#
loop_
_entity.id
_entity.type
_entity.pdbx_description
1 polymer ?
#
loop_
_entity_poly.entity_id
_entity_poly.type
_entity_poly.pdbx_seq_one_letter_code
_entity_poly.pdbx_strand_id
1 'polypeptide(L)'
;GLGLKKMASLCDINMTQMLEEDSNQGPLIGDFSKVAALLSGKFQGLIEKFYVIDCRYPYEYLGGHIQGAINLYSQEELYKFFLKKPIVPLDNQKRIIIVFHCEFSSERGPRMCRSLRAEDRALNRYPALYYPELYILKGGYRDFFPEYMELCEPQSYCPMHHQDHKAELLRCRSQSKAWEGERHLQEQIALLVKDVSP
;
A
#
# COMPACT_ATOMS: atom_id res chain seq x y z
N GLY A 1 -45.79 9.07 32.05
CA GLY A 1 -44.40 9.30 32.50
C GLY A 1 -43.50 8.37 31.73
N LEU A 2 -42.35 8.86 31.27
CA LEU A 2 -41.52 8.30 30.20
C LEU A 2 -41.13 6.82 30.41
N GLY A 3 -41.42 6.00 29.39
CA GLY A 3 -40.76 4.71 29.20
C GLY A 3 -39.36 4.92 28.62
N LEU A 4 -38.35 4.34 29.26
CA LEU A 4 -36.98 4.30 28.76
C LEU A 4 -36.98 3.54 27.42
N LYS A 5 -36.85 4.27 26.32
CA LYS A 5 -36.47 3.68 25.03
C LYS A 5 -35.01 3.26 25.12
N LYS A 6 -34.77 1.96 24.98
CA LYS A 6 -33.47 1.32 24.84
C LYS A 6 -32.69 2.06 23.74
N MET A 7 -31.61 2.76 24.10
CA MET A 7 -30.64 3.27 23.14
C MET A 7 -29.97 2.06 22.49
N ALA A 8 -30.39 1.74 21.27
CA ALA A 8 -29.65 0.83 20.42
C ALA A 8 -28.24 1.39 20.25
N SER A 9 -27.23 0.56 20.51
CA SER A 9 -25.83 0.93 20.38
C SER A 9 -25.56 1.27 18.92
N LEU A 10 -24.93 2.41 18.67
CA LEU A 10 -24.48 2.82 17.33
C LEU A 10 -23.29 1.97 16.82
N CYS A 11 -22.97 0.85 17.48
CA CYS A 11 -21.87 -0.05 17.14
C CYS A 11 -22.21 -1.05 16.01
N ASP A 12 -23.48 -1.19 15.63
CA ASP A 12 -23.92 -2.28 14.74
C ASP A 12 -24.03 -1.87 13.27
N ILE A 13 -23.43 -0.74 12.86
CA ILE A 13 -23.31 -0.40 11.44
C ILE A 13 -22.11 -1.15 10.86
N ASN A 14 -22.42 -2.31 10.30
CA ASN A 14 -21.55 -3.23 9.59
C ASN A 14 -20.58 -2.53 8.60
N MET A 15 -19.29 -2.61 8.90
CA MET A 15 -18.18 -2.34 7.96
C MET A 15 -18.33 -3.13 6.64
N THR A 16 -19.04 -4.26 6.67
CA THR A 16 -19.42 -5.06 5.50
C THR A 16 -20.15 -4.22 4.45
N GLN A 17 -20.93 -3.20 4.84
CA GLN A 17 -21.62 -2.32 3.88
C GLN A 17 -20.75 -1.14 3.37
N MET A 18 -19.58 -0.88 3.95
CA MET A 18 -18.66 0.17 3.48
C MET A 18 -17.49 -0.35 2.64
N LEU A 19 -17.30 -1.68 2.61
CA LEU A 19 -16.20 -2.36 1.91
C LEU A 19 -16.68 -3.32 0.81
N GLU A 20 -17.99 -3.53 0.65
CA GLU A 20 -18.55 -4.31 -0.45
C GLU A 20 -19.26 -3.40 -1.47
N GLU A 21 -18.51 -2.98 -2.48
CA GLU A 21 -18.94 -2.99 -3.90
C GLU A 21 -17.69 -3.26 -4.74
N ASP A 22 -17.25 -4.52 -4.80
CA ASP A 22 -17.34 -5.34 -6.02
C ASP A 22 -16.67 -6.71 -5.76
N SER A 23 -17.49 -7.76 -5.71
CA SER A 23 -17.10 -9.14 -5.45
C SER A 23 -16.47 -9.80 -6.69
N ASN A 24 -15.46 -9.17 -7.30
CA ASN A 24 -14.66 -9.81 -8.35
C ASN A 24 -13.26 -9.17 -8.49
N GLN A 25 -12.27 -9.81 -7.86
CA GLN A 25 -10.82 -9.68 -8.11
C GLN A 25 -10.29 -8.27 -8.45
N GLY A 26 -10.20 -7.39 -7.46
CA GLY A 26 -9.43 -6.15 -7.54
C GLY A 26 -8.98 -5.65 -6.16
N PRO A 27 -7.91 -4.87 -6.05
CA PRO A 27 -7.58 -4.15 -4.82
C PRO A 27 -8.75 -3.24 -4.46
N LEU A 28 -9.18 -3.29 -3.19
CA LEU A 28 -10.22 -2.39 -2.68
C LEU A 28 -9.72 -0.94 -2.85
N ILE A 29 -10.42 -0.19 -3.68
CA ILE A 29 -10.13 1.22 -3.94
C ILE A 29 -10.55 2.01 -2.69
N GLY A 30 -9.56 2.47 -1.92
CA GLY A 30 -9.79 3.30 -0.75
C GLY A 30 -10.07 4.74 -1.19
N ASP A 31 -11.18 5.30 -0.72
CA ASP A 31 -11.47 6.73 -0.79
C ASP A 31 -10.64 7.50 0.25
N PHE A 32 -10.29 8.76 -0.02
CA PHE A 32 -9.39 9.58 0.81
C PHE A 32 -9.86 9.68 2.27
N SER A 33 -11.18 9.76 2.44
CA SER A 33 -11.87 9.75 3.74
C SER A 33 -11.48 8.56 4.63
N LYS A 34 -11.21 7.38 4.05
CA LYS A 34 -10.79 6.18 4.78
C LYS A 34 -9.35 6.29 5.26
N VAL A 35 -8.45 6.84 4.44
CA VAL A 35 -7.04 7.09 4.84
C VAL A 35 -6.97 8.16 5.92
N ALA A 36 -7.71 9.26 5.78
CA ALA A 36 -7.81 10.28 6.84
C ALA A 36 -8.36 9.68 8.14
N ALA A 37 -9.39 8.82 8.06
CA ALA A 37 -9.94 8.13 9.22
C ALA A 37 -8.92 7.18 9.90
N LEU A 38 -8.10 6.45 9.12
CA LEU A 38 -6.99 5.64 9.62
C LEU A 38 -5.97 6.50 10.38
N LEU A 39 -5.53 7.61 9.77
CA LEU A 39 -4.56 8.54 10.37
C LEU A 39 -5.10 9.17 11.67
N SER A 40 -6.40 9.46 11.74
CA SER A 40 -7.05 9.99 12.96
C SER A 40 -7.29 8.96 14.06
N GLY A 41 -6.95 7.68 13.85
CA GLY A 41 -7.09 6.63 14.87
C GLY A 41 -8.49 6.05 15.04
N LYS A 42 -9.44 6.34 14.13
CA LYS A 42 -10.84 5.89 14.24
C LYS A 42 -11.04 4.37 14.29
N PHE A 43 -10.03 3.59 13.91
CA PHE A 43 -10.11 2.13 13.77
C PHE A 43 -9.22 1.34 14.75
N GLN A 44 -8.70 1.96 15.81
CA GLN A 44 -7.77 1.31 16.78
C GLN A 44 -8.32 0.03 17.45
N GLY A 45 -9.65 -0.13 17.51
CA GLY A 45 -10.29 -1.35 18.01
C GLY A 45 -10.17 -2.55 17.07
N LEU A 46 -10.01 -2.32 15.75
CA LEU A 46 -10.03 -3.34 14.70
C LEU A 46 -8.68 -3.50 13.99
N ILE A 47 -7.91 -2.41 13.91
CA ILE A 47 -6.65 -2.34 13.17
C ILE A 47 -5.54 -2.12 14.20
N GLU A 48 -4.61 -3.06 14.27
CA GLU A 48 -3.43 -2.92 15.12
C GLU A 48 -2.40 -2.02 14.45
N LYS A 49 -2.16 -2.24 13.15
CA LYS A 49 -1.20 -1.48 12.35
C LYS A 49 -1.73 -1.23 10.95
N PHE A 50 -1.40 -0.08 10.39
CA PHE A 50 -1.55 0.17 8.97
C PHE A 50 -0.27 0.78 8.41
N TYR A 51 -0.06 0.59 7.11
CA TYR A 51 1.08 1.13 6.38
C TYR A 51 0.58 1.87 5.15
N VAL A 52 0.92 3.16 5.04
CA VAL A 52 0.74 3.91 3.79
C VAL A 52 2.06 3.84 3.03
N ILE A 53 2.05 3.21 1.87
CA ILE A 53 3.23 2.99 1.04
C ILE A 53 3.19 3.94 -0.14
N ASP A 54 4.11 4.90 -0.13
CA ASP A 54 4.33 5.82 -1.24
C ASP A 54 5.31 5.20 -2.23
N CYS A 55 4.79 4.79 -3.38
CA CYS A 55 5.57 4.16 -4.45
C CYS A 55 6.18 5.18 -5.44
N ARG A 56 6.13 6.48 -5.14
CA ARG A 56 6.77 7.51 -5.95
C ARG A 56 8.30 7.49 -5.79
N TYR A 57 9.01 8.16 -6.69
CA TYR A 57 10.46 8.30 -6.53
C TYR A 57 10.81 9.16 -5.31
N PRO A 58 12.02 8.98 -4.74
CA PRO A 58 12.39 9.69 -3.51
C PRO A 58 12.25 11.21 -3.58
N TYR A 59 12.55 11.85 -4.71
CA TYR A 59 12.41 13.31 -4.84
C TYR A 59 10.94 13.77 -4.81
N GLU A 60 10.01 12.98 -5.35
CA GLU A 60 8.57 13.28 -5.28
C GLU A 60 8.08 13.19 -3.84
N TYR A 61 8.51 12.15 -3.12
CA TYR A 61 8.17 11.92 -1.70
C TYR A 61 8.74 13.03 -0.81
N LEU A 62 10.02 13.37 -0.97
CA LEU A 62 10.68 14.43 -0.20
C LEU A 62 10.07 15.81 -0.49
N GLY A 63 9.56 16.03 -1.70
CA GLY A 63 8.83 17.23 -2.08
C GLY A 63 7.39 17.28 -1.56
N GLY A 64 6.97 16.33 -0.73
CA GLY A 64 5.68 16.29 -0.05
C GLY A 64 5.05 14.90 -0.14
N HIS A 65 4.67 14.33 1.00
CA HIS A 65 4.02 13.02 1.13
C HIS A 65 2.96 13.03 2.23
N ILE A 66 2.16 11.96 2.31
CA ILE A 66 1.18 11.75 3.38
C ILE A 66 1.93 11.51 4.70
N GLN A 67 1.53 12.16 5.78
CA GLN A 67 2.16 11.98 7.10
C GLN A 67 2.22 10.51 7.51
N GLY A 68 3.40 10.07 7.93
CA GLY A 68 3.65 8.68 8.33
C GLY A 68 3.71 7.67 7.18
N ALA A 69 3.60 8.10 5.91
CA ALA A 69 3.84 7.20 4.78
C ALA A 69 5.31 6.75 4.72
N ILE A 70 5.54 5.56 4.17
CA ILE A 70 6.87 4.98 3.97
C ILE A 70 7.16 4.97 2.48
N ASN A 71 8.28 5.56 2.07
CA ASN A 71 8.70 5.52 0.67
C ASN A 71 9.35 4.18 0.32
N LEU A 72 8.62 3.33 -0.41
CA LEU A 72 9.13 2.07 -0.99
C LEU A 72 8.86 2.10 -2.50
N TYR A 73 9.85 2.53 -3.27
CA TYR A 73 9.71 2.77 -4.71
C TYR A 73 10.19 1.59 -5.58
N SER A 74 10.86 0.61 -4.96
CA SER A 74 11.34 -0.61 -5.62
C SER A 74 10.71 -1.88 -5.01
N GLN A 75 10.51 -2.91 -5.84
CA GLN A 75 9.97 -4.20 -5.37
C GLN A 75 10.92 -4.90 -4.38
N GLU A 76 12.23 -4.67 -4.50
CA GLU A 76 13.24 -5.21 -3.59
C GLU A 76 13.07 -4.65 -2.18
N GLU A 77 12.94 -3.34 -2.04
CA GLU A 77 12.69 -2.68 -0.75
C GLU A 77 11.36 -3.16 -0.16
N LEU A 78 10.32 -3.30 -0.99
CA LEU A 78 9.02 -3.81 -0.58
C LEU A 78 9.11 -5.23 -0.01
N TYR A 79 9.80 -6.13 -0.72
CA TYR A 79 10.03 -7.50 -0.27
C TYR A 79 10.85 -7.53 1.03
N LYS A 80 11.94 -6.76 1.09
CA LYS A 80 12.80 -6.66 2.29
C LYS A 80 12.02 -6.16 3.49
N PHE A 81 11.13 -5.20 3.31
CA PHE A 81 10.34 -4.61 4.39
C PHE A 81 9.23 -5.55 4.87
N PHE A 82 8.46 -6.15 3.96
CA PHE A 82 7.26 -6.90 4.33
C PHE A 82 7.45 -8.42 4.39
N LEU A 83 8.30 -9.03 3.56
CA LEU A 83 8.32 -10.49 3.38
C LEU A 83 9.59 -11.16 3.90
N LYS A 84 10.71 -10.42 4.03
CA LYS A 84 11.94 -10.97 4.65
C LYS A 84 11.70 -11.39 6.10
N LYS A 85 10.88 -10.63 6.83
CA LYS A 85 10.38 -10.97 8.16
C LYS A 85 8.94 -10.47 8.28
N PRO A 86 7.94 -11.32 7.98
CA PRO A 86 6.54 -10.91 7.99
C PRO A 86 6.11 -10.31 9.33
N ILE A 87 5.33 -9.24 9.24
CA ILE A 87 4.78 -8.55 10.39
C ILE A 87 3.47 -9.26 10.73
N VAL A 88 3.40 -9.79 11.94
CA VAL A 88 2.19 -10.44 12.48
C VAL A 88 1.57 -9.54 13.55
N PRO A 89 0.22 -9.46 13.61
CA PRO A 89 -0.43 -8.73 14.69
C PRO A 89 -0.15 -9.44 16.03
N LEU A 90 -0.04 -8.66 17.10
CA LEU A 90 0.06 -9.18 18.46
C LEU A 90 -1.29 -9.72 18.93
N ASP A 91 -2.37 -9.04 18.56
CA ASP A 91 -3.73 -9.47 18.80
C ASP A 91 -4.31 -10.12 17.54
N ASN A 92 -4.57 -11.43 17.59
CA ASN A 92 -5.11 -12.19 16.47
C ASN A 92 -6.54 -11.77 16.05
N GLN A 93 -7.23 -10.94 16.85
CA GLN A 93 -8.51 -10.34 16.48
C GLN A 93 -8.35 -9.03 15.70
N LYS A 94 -7.14 -8.47 15.67
CA LYS A 94 -6.83 -7.22 14.98
C LYS A 94 -6.10 -7.49 13.67
N ARG A 95 -6.18 -6.49 12.79
CA ARG A 95 -5.74 -6.61 11.40
C ARG A 95 -4.53 -5.70 11.11
N ILE A 96 -3.75 -6.11 10.13
CA ILE A 96 -2.70 -5.30 9.50
C ILE A 96 -3.18 -4.91 8.11
N ILE A 97 -3.16 -3.61 7.82
CA ILE A 97 -3.61 -3.07 6.54
C ILE A 97 -2.45 -2.41 5.81
N ILE A 98 -2.37 -2.58 4.48
CA ILE A 98 -1.39 -1.87 3.64
C ILE A 98 -2.12 -1.12 2.55
N VAL A 99 -1.89 0.19 2.47
CA VAL A 99 -2.44 1.11 1.48
C VAL A 99 -1.33 1.57 0.56
N PHE A 100 -1.43 1.27 -0.73
CA PHE A 100 -0.48 1.71 -1.75
C PHE A 100 -0.98 2.96 -2.45
N HIS A 101 -0.06 3.86 -2.79
CA HIS A 101 -0.35 4.95 -3.71
C HIS A 101 0.88 5.33 -4.53
N CYS A 102 0.67 6.16 -5.56
CA CYS A 102 1.75 6.91 -6.16
C CYS A 102 1.28 8.34 -6.45
N GLU A 103 1.74 8.98 -7.52
CA GLU A 103 1.27 10.32 -7.91
C GLU A 103 -0.21 10.31 -8.30
N PHE A 104 -0.59 9.43 -9.24
CA PHE A 104 -1.97 9.26 -9.72
C PHE A 104 -2.61 7.92 -9.30
N SER A 105 -1.85 7.06 -8.62
CA SER A 105 -2.21 5.66 -8.32
C SER A 105 -2.66 4.79 -9.50
N SER A 106 -2.25 5.12 -10.73
CA SER A 106 -2.64 4.38 -11.94
C SER A 106 -1.67 3.26 -12.32
N GLU A 107 -0.38 3.44 -12.05
CA GLU A 107 0.67 2.52 -12.53
C GLU A 107 1.55 1.99 -11.40
N ARG A 108 2.37 2.86 -10.79
CA ARG A 108 3.39 2.48 -9.80
C ARG A 108 2.78 1.83 -8.55
N GLY A 109 1.77 2.46 -7.95
CA GLY A 109 1.04 1.92 -6.79
C GLY A 109 0.41 0.54 -7.07
N PRO A 110 -0.46 0.40 -8.09
CA PRO A 110 -1.03 -0.89 -8.47
C PRO A 110 0.00 -1.97 -8.81
N ARG A 111 1.12 -1.61 -9.46
CA ARG A 111 2.22 -2.54 -9.77
C ARG A 111 2.86 -3.08 -8.50
N MET A 112 3.15 -2.22 -7.53
CA MET A 112 3.75 -2.62 -6.24
C MET A 112 2.80 -3.47 -5.40
N CYS A 113 1.51 -3.11 -5.35
CA CYS A 113 0.47 -3.90 -4.68
C CYS A 113 0.38 -5.33 -5.24
N ARG A 114 0.37 -5.47 -6.58
CA ARG A 114 0.35 -6.78 -7.25
C ARG A 114 1.61 -7.59 -6.98
N SER A 115 2.78 -6.94 -7.01
CA SER A 115 4.07 -7.57 -6.72
C SER A 115 4.11 -8.14 -5.30
N LEU A 116 3.71 -7.36 -4.28
CA LEU A 116 3.65 -7.86 -2.90
C LEU A 116 2.72 -9.08 -2.79
N ARG A 117 1.53 -9.01 -3.39
CA ARG A 117 0.57 -10.12 -3.37
C ARG A 117 1.11 -11.38 -4.05
N ALA A 118 1.79 -11.24 -5.17
CA ALA A 118 2.37 -12.37 -5.89
C ALA A 118 3.45 -13.08 -5.05
N GLU A 119 4.35 -12.30 -4.45
CA GLU A 119 5.41 -12.83 -3.56
C GLU A 119 4.82 -13.46 -2.29
N ASP A 120 3.85 -12.81 -1.65
CA ASP A 120 3.15 -13.36 -0.48
C ASP A 120 2.46 -14.69 -0.80
N ARG A 121 1.86 -14.81 -1.99
CA ARG A 121 1.29 -16.08 -2.46
C ARG A 121 2.35 -17.15 -2.75
N ALA A 122 3.49 -16.78 -3.32
CA ALA A 122 4.58 -17.72 -3.60
C ALA A 122 5.18 -18.33 -2.32
N LEU A 123 5.13 -17.58 -1.21
CA LEU A 123 5.64 -18.00 0.10
C LEU A 123 4.64 -18.80 0.94
N ASN A 124 3.37 -18.88 0.55
CA ASN A 124 2.30 -19.43 1.36
C ASN A 124 1.50 -20.54 0.66
N ARG A 125 0.99 -21.50 1.44
CA ARG A 125 0.01 -22.48 0.95
C ARG A 125 -1.36 -21.82 0.85
N TYR A 126 -2.02 -21.97 -0.29
CA TYR A 126 -3.37 -21.48 -0.48
C TYR A 126 -4.33 -22.05 0.59
N PRO A 127 -5.23 -21.22 1.20
CA PRO A 127 -5.51 -19.81 0.90
C PRO A 127 -4.75 -18.79 1.77
N ALA A 128 -3.74 -19.21 2.55
CA ALA A 128 -3.04 -18.34 3.51
C ALA A 128 -2.27 -17.19 2.83
N LEU A 129 -2.14 -16.07 3.55
CA LEU A 129 -1.38 -14.87 3.21
C LEU A 129 -0.87 -14.23 4.50
N TYR A 130 0.27 -13.55 4.44
CA TYR A 130 0.68 -12.64 5.50
C TYR A 130 -0.11 -11.33 5.46
N TYR A 131 -0.40 -10.82 4.25
CA TYR A 131 -1.06 -9.54 4.03
C TYR A 131 -2.34 -9.71 3.20
N PRO A 132 -3.43 -10.20 3.82
CA PRO A 132 -4.72 -10.40 3.13
C PRO A 132 -5.37 -9.07 2.70
N GLU A 133 -5.16 -8.00 3.47
CA GLU A 133 -5.79 -6.70 3.27
C GLU A 133 -4.86 -5.66 2.62
N LEU A 134 -4.96 -5.55 1.29
CA LEU A 134 -4.21 -4.58 0.48
C LEU A 134 -5.18 -3.64 -0.24
N TYR A 135 -4.87 -2.34 -0.22
CA TYR A 135 -5.70 -1.29 -0.80
C TYR A 135 -4.88 -0.38 -1.71
N ILE A 136 -5.56 0.31 -2.63
CA ILE A 136 -4.96 1.37 -3.45
C ILE A 136 -5.72 2.66 -3.20
N LEU A 137 -5.00 3.74 -2.88
CA LEU A 137 -5.58 5.07 -2.72
C LEU A 137 -5.90 5.64 -4.10
N LYS A 138 -7.19 5.73 -4.45
CA LYS A 138 -7.62 6.28 -5.76
C LYS A 138 -7.09 7.70 -5.96
N GLY A 139 -6.74 8.10 -7.17
CA GLY A 139 -6.27 9.47 -7.45
C GLY A 139 -4.86 9.80 -6.97
N GLY A 140 -4.31 8.99 -6.05
CA GLY A 140 -2.95 9.12 -5.54
C GLY A 140 -2.71 10.42 -4.78
N TYR A 141 -1.43 10.76 -4.63
CA TYR A 141 -1.04 11.95 -3.88
C TYR A 141 -1.48 13.24 -4.55
N ARG A 142 -1.59 13.27 -5.88
CA ARG A 142 -2.06 14.44 -6.64
C ARG A 142 -3.44 14.91 -6.16
N ASP A 143 -4.35 13.96 -5.96
CA ASP A 143 -5.73 14.28 -5.56
C ASP A 143 -5.87 14.38 -4.04
N PHE A 144 -5.07 13.62 -3.27
CA PHE A 144 -5.08 13.68 -1.80
C PHE A 144 -4.58 15.03 -1.27
N PHE A 145 -3.47 15.55 -1.81
CA PHE A 145 -2.82 16.76 -1.31
C PHE A 145 -3.72 18.01 -1.24
N PRO A 146 -4.46 18.40 -2.29
CA PRO A 146 -5.31 19.59 -2.23
C PRO A 146 -6.50 19.45 -1.28
N GLU A 147 -6.95 18.23 -0.99
CA GLU A 147 -8.10 17.97 -0.10
C GLU A 147 -7.71 17.83 1.38
N TYR A 148 -6.53 17.25 1.66
CA TYR A 148 -6.02 16.96 3.01
C TYR A 148 -4.59 17.49 3.21
N MET A 149 -4.35 18.74 2.84
CA MET A 149 -3.03 19.38 2.88
C MET A 149 -2.40 19.31 4.28
N GLU A 150 -3.20 19.44 5.32
CA GLU A 150 -2.79 19.37 6.73
C GLU A 150 -2.28 17.99 7.16
N LEU A 151 -2.63 16.94 6.41
CA LEU A 151 -2.15 15.56 6.60
C LEU A 151 -0.90 15.24 5.75
N CYS A 152 -0.24 16.27 5.21
CA CYS A 152 0.94 16.12 4.37
C CYS A 152 2.19 16.76 4.99
N GLU A 153 3.37 16.23 4.67
CA GLU A 153 4.66 16.73 5.12
C GLU A 153 5.75 16.55 4.05
N PRO A 154 6.49 17.60 3.65
CA PRO A 154 6.06 19.00 3.73
C PRO A 154 4.68 19.22 3.06
N GLN A 155 4.01 20.32 3.37
CA GLN A 155 2.73 20.71 2.74
C GLN A 155 2.96 21.25 1.32
N SER A 156 3.52 20.41 0.46
CA SER A 156 3.82 20.71 -0.93
C SER A 156 3.58 19.49 -1.81
N TYR A 157 3.62 19.69 -3.12
CA TYR A 157 3.49 18.62 -4.08
C TYR A 157 4.59 18.74 -5.14
N CYS A 158 5.42 17.71 -5.23
CA CYS A 158 6.43 17.57 -6.28
C CYS A 158 6.02 16.49 -7.29
N PRO A 159 5.70 16.88 -8.55
CA PRO A 159 5.30 15.93 -9.58
C PRO A 159 6.49 15.13 -10.12
N MET A 160 6.22 13.97 -10.71
CA MET A 160 7.29 13.12 -11.28
C MET A 160 8.10 13.85 -12.35
N HIS A 161 7.45 14.69 -13.17
CA HIS A 161 8.09 15.45 -14.24
C HIS A 161 8.44 16.89 -13.83
N HIS A 162 9.00 17.07 -12.63
CA HIS A 162 9.51 18.37 -12.19
C HIS A 162 10.77 18.79 -12.97
N GLN A 163 10.88 20.08 -13.31
CA GLN A 163 11.98 20.58 -14.16
C GLN A 163 13.35 20.39 -13.50
N ASP A 164 13.41 20.55 -12.18
CA ASP A 164 14.64 20.49 -11.40
C ASP A 164 15.11 19.06 -11.10
N HIS A 165 14.26 18.05 -11.34
CA HIS A 165 14.54 16.65 -10.95
C HIS A 165 14.73 15.71 -12.14
N LYS A 166 15.10 16.24 -13.31
CA LYS A 166 15.31 15.43 -14.53
C LYS A 166 16.43 14.39 -14.35
N ALA A 167 17.51 14.74 -13.66
CA ALA A 167 18.64 13.85 -13.44
C ALA A 167 18.27 12.70 -12.49
N GLU A 168 17.53 12.99 -11.43
CA GLU A 168 17.05 12.02 -10.45
C GLU A 168 16.04 11.06 -11.07
N LEU A 169 15.10 11.57 -11.89
CA LEU A 169 14.17 10.75 -12.65
C LEU A 169 14.91 9.74 -13.54
N LEU A 170 15.93 10.18 -14.27
CA LEU A 170 16.75 9.30 -15.11
C LEU A 170 17.49 8.24 -14.28
N ARG A 171 18.07 8.64 -13.14
CA ARG A 171 18.77 7.72 -12.24
C ARG A 171 17.83 6.64 -11.71
N CYS A 172 16.66 7.01 -11.19
CA CYS A 172 15.68 6.07 -10.64
C CYS A 172 15.14 5.10 -11.71
N ARG A 173 14.93 5.58 -12.94
CA ARG A 173 14.53 4.72 -14.07
C ARG A 173 15.62 3.72 -14.44
N SER A 174 16.88 4.16 -14.50
CA SER A 174 18.01 3.28 -14.81
C SER A 174 18.19 2.20 -13.74
N GLN A 175 18.08 2.56 -12.46
CA GLN A 175 18.14 1.61 -11.35
C GLN A 175 16.99 0.59 -11.42
N SER A 176 15.77 1.05 -11.68
CA SER A 176 14.60 0.16 -11.81
C SER A 176 14.77 -0.85 -12.95
N LYS A 177 15.29 -0.41 -14.10
CA LYS A 177 15.55 -1.28 -15.26
C LYS A 177 16.67 -2.29 -14.99
N ALA A 178 17.77 -1.85 -14.37
CA ALA A 178 18.87 -2.74 -14.02
C ALA A 178 18.39 -3.86 -13.09
N TRP A 179 17.59 -3.50 -12.07
CA TRP A 179 16.99 -4.45 -11.15
C TRP A 179 16.00 -5.41 -11.82
N GLU A 180 15.13 -4.91 -12.69
CA GLU A 180 14.21 -5.76 -13.45
C GLU A 180 14.96 -6.77 -14.34
N GLY A 181 16.08 -6.36 -14.93
CA GLY A 181 16.96 -7.26 -15.70
C GLY A 181 17.63 -8.33 -14.82
N GLU A 182 18.14 -7.94 -13.66
CA GLU A 182 18.77 -8.87 -12.71
C GLU A 182 17.76 -9.90 -12.18
N ARG A 183 16.54 -9.47 -11.83
CA ARG A 183 15.48 -10.39 -11.40
C ARG A 183 15.14 -11.41 -12.48
N HIS A 184 14.99 -10.96 -13.73
CA HIS A 184 14.66 -11.87 -14.83
C HIS A 184 15.75 -12.92 -15.06
N LEU A 185 17.02 -12.53 -14.93
CA LEU A 185 18.14 -13.47 -14.99
C LEU A 185 18.10 -14.47 -13.82
N GLN A 186 17.82 -14.03 -12.60
CA GLN A 186 17.69 -14.91 -11.44
C GLN A 186 16.55 -15.93 -11.60
N GLU A 187 15.40 -15.51 -12.14
CA GLU A 187 14.28 -16.39 -12.45
C GLU A 187 14.67 -17.45 -13.49
N GLN A 188 15.35 -17.05 -14.57
CA GLN A 188 15.85 -17.99 -15.59
C GLN A 188 16.84 -19.01 -15.00
N ILE A 189 17.78 -18.56 -14.17
CA ILE A 189 18.72 -19.45 -13.48
C ILE A 189 17.97 -20.42 -12.57
N ALA A 190 16.99 -19.95 -11.79
CA ALA A 190 16.22 -20.80 -10.89
C ALA A 190 15.40 -21.87 -11.62
N LEU A 191 14.88 -21.58 -12.82
CA LEU A 191 14.22 -22.57 -13.67
C LEU A 191 15.20 -23.64 -14.15
N LEU A 192 16.36 -23.23 -14.67
CA LEU A 192 17.40 -24.15 -15.14
C LEU A 192 17.90 -25.08 -14.02
N VAL A 193 18.05 -24.58 -12.79
CA VAL A 193 18.51 -25.39 -11.65
C VAL A 193 17.44 -26.40 -11.20
N LYS A 194 16.15 -26.07 -11.34
CA LYS A 194 15.04 -27.01 -11.03
C LYS A 194 14.98 -28.17 -12.02
N ASP A 195 15.29 -27.94 -13.30
CA ASP A 195 15.28 -28.98 -14.33
C ASP A 195 16.49 -29.94 -14.26
N VAL A 196 17.54 -29.57 -13.52
CA VAL A 196 18.77 -30.38 -13.36
C VAL A 196 18.80 -31.19 -12.07
N SER A 197 17.79 -31.03 -11.20
CA SER A 197 17.67 -31.79 -9.95
C SER A 197 16.83 -33.06 -10.19
N PRO A 198 17.41 -34.29 -10.09
CA PRO A 198 16.70 -35.55 -10.33
C PRO A 198 15.65 -35.88 -9.27
#